data_AF-A0A845UKT1-F1
#
_entry.id   AF-A0A845UKT1-F1
#
_cell.length_a   1.000
_cell.length_b   1.000
_cell.length_c   1.000
_cell.angle_alpha   90.00
_cell.angle_beta   90.00
_cell.angle_gamma   90.00
#
_symmetry.space_group_name_H-M   'P 1'
#
loop_
_entity.id
_entity.type
_entity.pdbx_description
1 polymer ?
#
loop_
_entity_poly.entity_id
_entity_poly.type
_entity_poly.pdbx_seq_one_letter_code
_entity_poly.pdbx_strand_id
1 'polypeptide(L)'
;MSHPPETNLAHTTNWVSRFVPARSVPNVALATLSELGELAEEVNIQTGYCPKEPDVDGVVGEVADVLICLGDLVWTTFPDEEDRTYVEMRGFDLSGFSDINPATWLEAEQAVSRAAKLVSDLAIQSHSGGHDDTWEVIAGFSSTLADVVKDLLATARSGDPSITLERFQEILTTKTAKWASKFKDTRPGPSV
;
A
#
# COMPACT_ATOMS: atom_id res chain seq x y z
N MET A 1 -18.95 -12.10 -13.61
CA MET A 1 -18.16 -11.20 -12.74
C MET A 1 -17.60 -10.11 -13.63
N SER A 2 -17.98 -8.87 -13.40
CA SER A 2 -17.45 -7.69 -14.11
C SER A 2 -15.97 -7.53 -13.76
N HIS A 3 -15.12 -7.29 -14.76
CA HIS A 3 -13.73 -6.93 -14.52
C HIS A 3 -13.68 -5.65 -13.68
N PRO A 4 -12.81 -5.56 -12.66
CA PRO A 4 -12.58 -4.30 -11.96
C PRO A 4 -12.17 -3.22 -12.95
N PRO A 5 -12.58 -1.96 -12.74
CA PRO A 5 -12.14 -0.86 -13.59
C PRO A 5 -10.61 -0.78 -13.61
N GLU A 6 -10.02 -0.35 -14.74
CA GLU A 6 -8.56 -0.21 -14.91
C GLU A 6 -7.91 0.72 -13.86
N THR A 7 -8.72 1.49 -13.13
CA THR A 7 -8.31 2.37 -12.03
C THR A 7 -8.13 1.66 -10.69
N ASN A 8 -8.51 0.37 -10.57
CA ASN A 8 -8.34 -0.39 -9.34
C ASN A 8 -6.96 -1.07 -9.30
N LEU A 9 -6.12 -0.65 -8.36
CA LEU A 9 -4.76 -1.17 -8.21
C LEU A 9 -4.67 -2.56 -7.59
N ALA A 10 -5.75 -3.12 -7.04
CA ALA A 10 -5.71 -4.37 -6.31
C ALA A 10 -5.14 -5.53 -7.15
N HIS A 11 -5.42 -5.55 -8.45
CA HIS A 11 -4.82 -6.54 -9.34
C HIS A 11 -3.30 -6.40 -9.47
N THR A 12 -2.79 -5.17 -9.39
CA THR A 12 -1.35 -4.88 -9.43
C THR A 12 -0.73 -5.21 -8.08
N THR A 13 -1.22 -4.65 -6.98
CA THR A 13 -0.61 -4.79 -5.65
C THR A 13 -0.68 -6.22 -5.10
N ASN A 14 -1.81 -6.91 -5.26
CA ASN A 14 -1.98 -8.27 -4.71
C ASN A 14 -1.31 -9.37 -5.53
N TRP A 15 -0.85 -9.05 -6.74
CA TRP A 15 -0.17 -10.04 -7.55
C TRP A 15 1.10 -10.55 -6.84
N VAL A 16 1.80 -9.66 -6.10
CA VAL A 16 2.97 -10.02 -5.28
C VAL A 16 2.59 -11.05 -4.20
N SER A 17 1.45 -10.85 -3.54
CA SER A 17 0.95 -11.71 -2.45
C SER A 17 0.83 -13.18 -2.82
N ARG A 18 0.68 -13.48 -4.12
CA ARG A 18 0.61 -14.83 -4.69
C ARG A 18 1.95 -15.53 -4.76
N PHE A 19 3.07 -14.82 -4.66
CA PHE A 19 4.43 -15.38 -4.72
C PHE A 19 5.12 -15.40 -3.37
N VAL A 20 4.77 -14.47 -2.48
CA VAL A 20 5.33 -14.39 -1.12
C VAL A 20 5.00 -15.68 -0.32
N PRO A 21 5.93 -16.19 0.51
CA PRO A 21 5.68 -17.31 1.42
C PRO A 21 4.50 -17.06 2.38
N ALA A 22 4.01 -18.14 3.00
CA ALA A 22 3.02 -18.05 4.06
C ALA A 22 3.53 -17.14 5.19
N ARG A 23 2.67 -16.24 5.66
CA ARG A 23 3.00 -15.15 6.58
C ARG A 23 1.78 -14.79 7.40
N SER A 24 2.00 -14.33 8.62
CA SER A 24 0.93 -13.83 9.49
C SER A 24 0.64 -12.36 9.21
N VAL A 25 -0.55 -11.87 9.57
CA VAL A 25 -0.89 -10.44 9.51
C VAL A 25 0.17 -9.57 10.24
N PRO A 26 0.66 -9.94 11.44
CA PRO A 26 1.78 -9.23 12.07
C PRO A 26 3.07 -9.19 11.24
N ASN A 27 3.42 -10.26 10.50
CA ASN A 27 4.60 -10.22 9.63
C ASN A 27 4.43 -9.21 8.50
N VAL A 28 3.25 -9.17 7.89
CA VAL A 28 2.95 -8.21 6.82
C VAL A 28 2.92 -6.79 7.36
N ALA A 29 2.26 -6.56 8.50
CA ALA A 29 2.23 -5.25 9.13
C ALA A 29 3.63 -4.71 9.46
N LEU A 30 4.54 -5.56 9.95
CA LEU A 30 5.94 -5.16 10.17
C LEU A 30 6.65 -4.79 8.87
N ALA A 31 6.42 -5.55 7.78
CA ALA A 31 6.96 -5.20 6.47
C ALA A 31 6.39 -3.86 5.98
N THR A 32 5.08 -3.63 6.09
CA THR A 32 4.46 -2.36 5.72
C THR A 32 5.01 -1.19 6.54
N LEU A 33 5.28 -1.38 7.84
CA LEU A 33 5.92 -0.37 8.67
C LEU A 33 7.36 -0.08 8.26
N SER A 34 8.09 -1.07 7.72
CA SER A 34 9.41 -0.84 7.14
C SER A 34 9.34 0.04 5.89
N GLU A 35 8.45 -0.26 4.94
CA GLU A 35 8.28 0.58 3.73
C GLU A 35 7.80 2.01 4.09
N LEU A 36 6.95 2.16 5.12
CA LEU A 36 6.57 3.47 5.64
C LEU A 36 7.74 4.23 6.25
N GLY A 37 8.73 3.52 6.82
CA GLY A 37 9.96 4.10 7.31
C GLY A 37 10.85 4.62 6.17
N GLU A 38 10.92 3.89 5.06
CA GLU A 38 11.62 4.31 3.84
C GLU A 38 10.95 5.55 3.23
N LEU A 39 9.62 5.56 3.14
CA LEU A 39 8.86 6.75 2.74
C LEU A 39 9.07 7.94 3.69
N ALA A 40 9.11 7.71 5.00
CA ALA A 40 9.39 8.76 5.98
C ALA A 40 10.80 9.35 5.80
N GLU A 41 11.78 8.53 5.45
CA GLU A 41 13.14 8.97 5.16
C GLU A 41 13.15 9.89 3.92
N GLU A 42 12.50 9.49 2.83
CA GLU A 42 12.38 10.30 1.62
C GLU A 42 11.67 11.64 1.87
N VAL A 43 10.58 11.64 2.63
CA VAL A 43 9.89 12.88 3.03
C VAL A 43 10.84 13.78 3.85
N ASN A 44 11.60 13.21 4.79
CA ASN A 44 12.57 13.96 5.59
C ASN A 44 13.73 14.52 4.76
N ILE A 45 14.14 13.84 3.69
CA ILE A 45 15.13 14.36 2.73
C ILE A 45 14.55 15.59 2.03
N GLN A 46 13.31 15.49 1.52
CA GLN A 46 12.66 16.60 0.80
C GLN A 46 12.39 17.84 1.69
N THR A 47 12.18 17.65 2.99
CA THR A 47 12.03 18.76 3.95
C THR A 47 13.36 19.35 4.42
N GLY A 48 14.49 18.73 4.07
CA GLY A 48 15.83 19.13 4.50
C GLY A 48 16.17 18.73 5.93
N TYR A 49 15.37 17.88 6.57
CA TYR A 49 15.67 17.33 7.89
C TYR A 49 16.75 16.23 7.83
N CYS A 50 16.71 15.39 6.80
CA CYS A 50 17.68 14.32 6.58
C CYS A 50 18.71 14.75 5.52
N PRO A 51 20.02 14.78 5.81
CA PRO A 51 21.07 15.23 4.87
C PRO A 51 21.50 14.15 3.88
N LYS A 52 20.69 13.11 3.67
CA LYS A 52 20.94 12.06 2.69
C LYS A 52 20.51 12.54 1.31
N GLU A 53 21.08 11.93 0.27
CA GLU A 53 20.60 12.12 -1.09
C GLU A 53 19.32 11.29 -1.30
N PRO A 54 18.33 11.79 -2.06
CA PRO A 54 17.14 11.02 -2.41
C PRO A 54 17.49 9.75 -3.18
N ASP A 55 16.73 8.69 -2.97
CA ASP A 55 16.80 7.50 -3.81
C ASP A 55 16.30 7.78 -5.23
N VAL A 56 16.64 6.88 -6.16
CA VAL A 56 16.32 7.00 -7.60
C VAL A 56 14.83 7.21 -7.85
N ASP A 57 13.99 6.52 -7.09
CA ASP A 57 12.54 6.57 -7.25
C ASP A 57 11.89 7.63 -6.33
N GLY A 58 12.64 8.17 -5.36
CA GLY A 58 12.22 9.17 -4.38
C GLY A 58 10.90 8.86 -3.67
N VAL A 59 10.23 9.90 -3.18
CA VAL A 59 8.92 9.82 -2.50
C VAL A 59 7.88 9.04 -3.31
N VAL A 60 7.85 9.21 -4.64
CA VAL A 60 6.89 8.51 -5.52
C VAL A 60 7.10 7.01 -5.47
N GLY A 61 8.35 6.57 -5.54
CA GLY A 61 8.71 5.17 -5.47
C GLY A 61 8.32 4.54 -4.15
N GLU A 62 8.60 5.22 -3.05
CA GLU A 62 8.33 4.70 -1.71
C GLU A 62 6.83 4.66 -1.40
N VAL A 63 6.05 5.61 -1.93
CA VAL A 63 4.59 5.49 -1.93
C VAL A 63 4.14 4.22 -2.65
N ALA A 64 4.73 3.89 -3.80
CA ALA A 64 4.36 2.69 -4.54
C ALA A 64 4.68 1.39 -3.76
N ASP A 65 5.82 1.32 -3.09
CA ASP A 65 6.17 0.17 -2.24
C ASP A 65 5.22 0.03 -1.03
N VAL A 66 4.85 1.15 -0.38
CA VAL A 66 3.83 1.14 0.68
C VAL A 66 2.49 0.62 0.17
N LEU A 67 2.04 1.02 -1.01
CA LEU A 67 0.78 0.51 -1.59
C LEU A 67 0.83 -1.00 -1.88
N ILE A 68 1.98 -1.52 -2.32
CA ILE A 68 2.17 -2.98 -2.51
C ILE A 68 2.01 -3.70 -1.17
N CYS A 69 2.65 -3.20 -0.11
CA CYS A 69 2.54 -3.77 1.24
C CYS A 69 1.13 -3.63 1.84
N LEU A 70 0.42 -2.53 1.58
CA LEU A 70 -0.99 -2.39 1.98
C LEU A 70 -1.87 -3.40 1.25
N GLY A 71 -1.64 -3.66 -0.04
CA GLY A 71 -2.33 -4.73 -0.77
C GLY A 71 -2.11 -6.09 -0.11
N ASP A 72 -0.87 -6.38 0.27
CA ASP A 72 -0.54 -7.62 0.97
C ASP A 72 -1.21 -7.75 2.35
N LEU A 73 -1.36 -6.61 3.03
CA LEU A 73 -2.05 -6.56 4.31
C LEU A 73 -3.55 -6.85 4.14
N VAL A 74 -4.18 -6.30 3.10
CA VAL A 74 -5.57 -6.62 2.75
C VAL A 74 -5.70 -8.11 2.42
N TRP A 75 -4.81 -8.65 1.59
CA TRP A 75 -4.81 -10.05 1.19
C TRP A 75 -4.73 -11.01 2.38
N THR A 76 -3.91 -10.69 3.38
CA THR A 76 -3.69 -11.54 4.55
C THR A 76 -4.73 -11.32 5.65
N THR A 77 -5.35 -10.15 5.72
CA THR A 77 -6.39 -9.82 6.71
C THR A 77 -7.75 -10.37 6.30
N PHE A 78 -8.09 -10.33 5.01
CA PHE A 78 -9.37 -10.78 4.47
C PHE A 78 -9.15 -12.03 3.59
N PRO A 79 -9.17 -13.25 4.19
CA PRO A 79 -8.96 -14.48 3.44
C PRO A 79 -10.14 -14.80 2.51
N ASP A 80 -11.37 -14.43 2.91
CA ASP A 80 -12.55 -14.52 2.07
C ASP A 80 -12.42 -13.62 0.84
N GLU A 81 -12.76 -14.15 -0.33
CA GLU A 81 -12.56 -13.44 -1.60
C GLU A 81 -13.58 -12.31 -1.81
N GLU A 82 -14.81 -12.45 -1.31
CA GLU A 82 -15.84 -11.43 -1.46
C GLU A 82 -15.51 -10.20 -0.60
N ASP A 83 -15.18 -10.43 0.68
CA ASP A 83 -14.79 -9.38 1.61
C ASP A 83 -13.53 -8.65 1.13
N ARG A 84 -12.52 -9.43 0.71
CA ARG A 84 -11.29 -8.88 0.16
C ARG A 84 -11.54 -8.02 -1.07
N THR A 85 -12.32 -8.52 -2.03
CA THR A 85 -12.65 -7.78 -3.26
C THR A 85 -13.36 -6.47 -2.94
N TYR A 86 -14.28 -6.49 -1.97
CA TYR A 86 -14.97 -5.29 -1.54
C TYR A 86 -14.02 -4.23 -0.96
N VAL A 87 -13.13 -4.64 -0.06
CA VAL A 87 -12.10 -3.77 0.53
C VAL A 87 -11.19 -3.19 -0.54
N GLU A 88 -10.74 -4.03 -1.47
CA GLU A 88 -9.88 -3.64 -2.59
C GLU A 88 -10.52 -2.60 -3.50
N MET A 89 -11.79 -2.84 -3.89
CA MET A 89 -12.54 -1.93 -4.74
C MET A 89 -12.75 -0.54 -4.13
N ARG A 90 -12.79 -0.43 -2.81
CA ARG A 90 -12.97 0.86 -2.13
C ARG A 90 -11.65 1.50 -1.71
N GLY A 91 -10.73 0.70 -1.19
CA GLY A 91 -9.46 1.17 -0.62
C GLY A 91 -8.44 1.59 -1.67
N PHE A 92 -8.47 0.98 -2.86
CA PHE A 92 -7.49 1.23 -3.93
C PHE A 92 -8.11 1.86 -5.19
N ASP A 93 -9.22 2.59 -5.05
CA ASP A 93 -9.82 3.33 -6.16
C ASP A 93 -9.01 4.59 -6.50
N LEU A 94 -8.42 4.63 -7.69
CA LEU A 94 -7.68 5.78 -8.21
C LEU A 94 -8.51 6.68 -9.14
N SER A 95 -9.83 6.48 -9.24
CA SER A 95 -10.68 7.25 -10.16
C SER A 95 -10.58 8.77 -9.98
N GLY A 96 -10.20 9.25 -8.78
CA GLY A 96 -9.97 10.66 -8.46
C GLY A 96 -8.51 11.12 -8.49
N PHE A 97 -7.55 10.32 -8.99
CA PHE A 97 -6.12 10.66 -8.91
C PHE A 97 -5.78 12.01 -9.56
N SER A 98 -6.39 12.33 -10.70
CA SER A 98 -6.20 13.61 -11.38
C SER A 98 -6.58 14.81 -10.51
N ASP A 99 -7.54 14.61 -9.61
CA ASP A 99 -8.13 15.65 -8.76
C ASP A 99 -7.41 15.77 -7.41
N ILE A 100 -6.49 14.85 -7.10
CA ILE A 100 -5.69 14.91 -5.87
C ILE A 100 -4.65 16.01 -6.00
N ASN A 101 -4.74 17.07 -5.22
CA ASN A 101 -3.68 18.09 -5.21
C ASN A 101 -2.41 17.57 -4.50
N PRO A 102 -1.21 18.05 -4.88
CA PRO A 102 0.00 17.84 -4.09
C PRO A 102 -0.23 18.27 -2.63
N ALA A 103 0.17 17.42 -1.69
CA ALA A 103 0.19 17.76 -0.28
C ALA A 103 1.30 18.78 0.02
N THR A 104 1.14 19.58 1.06
CA THR A 104 2.27 20.19 1.74
C THR A 104 3.12 19.10 2.40
N TRP A 105 4.41 19.37 2.66
CA TRP A 105 5.26 18.37 3.33
C TRP A 105 4.77 18.03 4.75
N LEU A 106 4.14 18.98 5.45
CA LEU A 106 3.49 18.71 6.73
C LEU A 106 2.33 17.72 6.57
N GLU A 107 1.52 17.86 5.53
CA GLU A 107 0.43 16.92 5.22
C GLU A 107 0.99 15.55 4.82
N ALA A 108 2.14 15.49 4.12
CA ALA A 108 2.83 14.24 3.80
C ALA A 108 3.35 13.52 5.07
N GLU A 109 3.97 14.24 6.00
CA GLU A 109 4.37 13.68 7.30
C GLU A 109 3.17 13.12 8.08
N GLN A 110 2.04 13.83 8.05
CA GLN A 110 0.80 13.37 8.68
C GLN A 110 0.21 12.16 7.94
N ALA A 111 0.31 12.09 6.61
CA ALA A 111 -0.12 10.94 5.81
C ALA A 111 0.64 9.67 6.22
N VAL A 112 1.97 9.74 6.28
CA VAL A 112 2.83 8.63 6.74
C VAL A 112 2.44 8.19 8.16
N SER A 113 2.20 9.15 9.05
CA SER A 113 1.79 8.87 10.43
C SER A 113 0.42 8.18 10.52
N ARG A 114 -0.56 8.61 9.71
CA ARG A 114 -1.89 8.00 9.63
C ARG A 114 -1.81 6.58 9.08
N ALA A 115 -1.01 6.36 8.04
CA ALA A 115 -0.77 5.04 7.47
C ALA A 115 -0.15 4.09 8.51
N ALA A 116 0.89 4.54 9.23
CA ALA A 116 1.51 3.75 10.29
C ALA A 116 0.53 3.39 11.42
N LYS A 117 -0.35 4.33 11.79
CA LYS A 117 -1.42 4.06 12.76
C LYS A 117 -2.38 2.99 12.27
N LEU A 118 -2.89 3.12 11.04
CA LEU A 118 -3.79 2.12 10.43
C LEU A 118 -3.16 0.73 10.47
N VAL A 119 -1.91 0.60 10.00
CA VAL A 119 -1.18 -0.68 9.98
C VAL A 119 -1.01 -1.25 11.39
N SER A 120 -0.69 -0.41 12.37
CA SER A 120 -0.50 -0.83 13.76
C SER A 120 -1.81 -1.30 14.41
N ASP A 121 -2.91 -0.57 14.19
CA ASP A 121 -4.23 -0.93 14.72
C ASP A 121 -4.65 -2.32 14.21
N LEU A 122 -4.41 -2.61 12.92
CA LEU A 122 -4.73 -3.91 12.32
C LEU A 122 -3.90 -5.05 12.90
N ALA A 123 -2.60 -4.82 13.06
CA ALA A 123 -1.71 -5.82 13.65
C ALA A 123 -2.20 -6.20 15.06
N ILE A 124 -2.61 -5.22 15.86
CA ILE A 124 -3.13 -5.43 17.22
C ILE A 124 -4.48 -6.18 17.19
N GLN A 125 -5.40 -5.78 16.31
CA GLN A 125 -6.70 -6.43 16.17
C GLN A 125 -6.55 -7.90 15.76
N SER A 126 -5.66 -8.20 14.81
CA SER A 126 -5.37 -9.58 14.38
C SER A 126 -4.84 -10.47 15.50
N HIS A 127 -4.12 -9.89 16.48
CA HIS A 127 -3.56 -10.62 17.63
C HIS A 127 -4.60 -10.88 18.74
N SER A 128 -5.65 -10.07 18.81
CA SER A 128 -6.62 -10.08 19.92
C SER A 128 -7.69 -11.19 19.80
N GLY A 129 -7.60 -12.04 18.77
CA GLY A 129 -8.28 -13.34 18.75
C GLY A 129 -9.72 -13.33 18.22
N GLY A 130 -10.09 -12.37 17.37
CA GLY A 130 -11.35 -12.43 16.64
C GLY A 130 -11.47 -11.24 15.70
N HIS A 131 -11.21 -11.46 14.41
CA HIS A 131 -11.92 -10.68 13.41
C HIS A 131 -13.37 -11.19 13.49
N ASP A 132 -14.20 -10.50 14.28
CA ASP A 132 -15.62 -10.54 14.01
C ASP A 132 -15.73 -9.84 12.65
N ASP A 133 -15.79 -10.64 11.57
CA ASP A 133 -15.97 -10.22 10.16
C ASP A 133 -17.38 -9.62 9.97
N THR A 134 -17.74 -8.74 10.90
CA THR A 134 -18.90 -7.92 10.81
C THR A 134 -18.66 -6.93 9.68
N TRP A 135 -19.71 -6.73 8.89
CA TRP A 135 -19.73 -5.75 7.82
C TRP A 135 -19.24 -4.36 8.26
N GLU A 136 -19.48 -3.98 9.52
CA GLU A 136 -19.02 -2.69 10.08
C GLU A 136 -17.49 -2.59 10.13
N VAL A 137 -16.79 -3.68 10.50
CA VAL A 137 -15.32 -3.74 10.50
C VAL A 137 -14.78 -3.63 9.09
N ILE A 138 -15.32 -4.41 8.15
CA ILE A 138 -14.92 -4.40 6.74
C ILE A 138 -15.14 -3.02 6.12
N ALA A 139 -16.31 -2.42 6.35
CA ALA A 139 -16.64 -1.09 5.84
C ALA A 139 -15.73 0.00 6.45
N GLY A 140 -15.54 -0.01 7.78
CA GLY A 140 -14.66 0.94 8.46
C GLY A 140 -13.20 0.82 8.01
N PHE A 141 -12.73 -0.41 7.83
CA PHE A 141 -11.41 -0.69 7.28
C PHE A 141 -11.27 -0.12 5.87
N SER A 142 -12.20 -0.45 4.97
CA SER A 142 -12.15 -0.01 3.58
C SER A 142 -12.15 1.52 3.45
N SER A 143 -12.91 2.23 4.30
CA SER A 143 -12.93 3.69 4.33
C SER A 143 -11.61 4.27 4.80
N THR A 144 -11.04 3.73 5.90
CA THR A 144 -9.77 4.22 6.44
C THR A 144 -8.62 3.96 5.46
N LEU A 145 -8.64 2.81 4.80
CA LEU A 145 -7.68 2.49 3.75
C LEU A 145 -7.78 3.47 2.58
N ALA A 146 -8.99 3.80 2.11
CA ALA A 146 -9.18 4.75 1.03
C ALA A 146 -8.60 6.14 1.36
N ASP A 147 -8.84 6.63 2.59
CA ASP A 147 -8.28 7.90 3.06
C ASP A 147 -6.75 7.86 3.09
N VAL A 148 -6.17 6.79 3.64
CA VAL A 148 -4.71 6.59 3.68
C VAL A 148 -4.11 6.51 2.28
N VAL A 149 -4.72 5.77 1.35
CA VAL A 149 -4.25 5.68 -0.03
C VAL A 149 -4.30 7.05 -0.70
N LYS A 150 -5.39 7.80 -0.53
CA LYS A 150 -5.49 9.17 -1.06
C LYS A 150 -4.40 10.10 -0.52
N ASP A 151 -4.12 10.02 0.77
CA ASP A 151 -3.07 10.81 1.43
C ASP A 151 -1.67 10.46 0.91
N LEU A 152 -1.39 9.17 0.70
CA LEU A 152 -0.13 8.69 0.12
C LEU A 152 0.03 9.15 -1.33
N LEU A 153 -1.04 9.16 -2.12
CA LEU A 153 -1.00 9.67 -3.50
C LEU A 153 -0.79 11.19 -3.54
N ALA A 154 -1.40 11.92 -2.61
CA ALA A 154 -1.13 13.37 -2.44
C ALA A 154 0.34 13.62 -2.09
N THR A 155 0.93 12.75 -1.25
CA THR A 155 2.35 12.75 -0.88
C THR A 155 3.25 12.46 -2.09
N ALA A 156 2.91 11.48 -2.93
CA ALA A 156 3.63 11.21 -4.18
C ALA A 156 3.63 12.45 -5.09
N ARG A 157 2.48 13.13 -5.21
CA ARG A 157 2.36 14.38 -5.98
C ARG A 157 3.15 15.55 -5.36
N SER A 158 3.46 15.54 -4.07
CA SER A 158 4.38 16.51 -3.47
C SER A 158 5.82 16.31 -3.95
N GLY A 159 6.24 15.04 -4.08
CA GLY A 159 7.56 14.68 -4.62
C GLY A 159 7.70 14.92 -6.12
N ASP A 160 6.63 14.67 -6.87
CA ASP A 160 6.55 15.00 -8.30
C ASP A 160 5.17 15.58 -8.64
N PRO A 161 5.00 16.92 -8.65
CA PRO A 161 3.72 17.55 -8.98
C PRO A 161 3.21 17.29 -10.40
N SER A 162 4.10 16.82 -11.29
CA SER A 162 3.80 16.53 -12.69
C SER A 162 3.38 15.09 -12.94
N ILE A 163 3.45 14.22 -11.93
CA ILE A 163 3.13 12.81 -12.07
C ILE A 163 1.66 12.62 -12.51
N THR A 164 1.48 11.83 -13.57
CA THR A 164 0.15 11.43 -14.05
C THR A 164 -0.25 10.08 -13.46
N LEU A 165 -1.53 9.75 -13.57
CA LEU A 165 -2.03 8.43 -13.15
C LEU A 165 -1.30 7.31 -13.90
N GLU A 166 -1.16 7.45 -15.21
CA GLU A 166 -0.49 6.46 -16.06
C GLU A 166 0.97 6.28 -15.62
N ARG A 167 1.67 7.38 -15.36
CA ARG A 167 3.06 7.31 -14.90
C ARG A 167 3.18 6.66 -13.53
N PHE A 168 2.27 6.96 -12.61
CA PHE A 168 2.24 6.31 -11.30
C PHE A 168 1.95 4.79 -11.43
N GLN A 169 1.01 4.41 -12.29
CA GLN A 169 0.69 3.00 -12.58
C GLN A 169 1.88 2.25 -13.19
N GLU A 170 2.66 2.88 -14.06
CA GLU A 170 3.90 2.30 -14.61
C GLU A 170 4.94 2.03 -13.50
N ILE A 171 5.13 2.99 -12.59
CA ILE A 171 6.05 2.86 -11.45
C ILE A 171 5.60 1.73 -10.55
N LEU A 172 4.32 1.72 -10.15
CA LEU A 172 3.75 0.68 -9.32
C LEU A 172 3.87 -0.70 -9.97
N THR A 173 3.59 -0.82 -11.26
CA THR A 173 3.73 -2.07 -12.02
C THR A 173 5.18 -2.55 -12.03
N THR A 174 6.13 -1.63 -12.23
CA THR A 174 7.56 -1.94 -12.25
C THR A 174 8.04 -2.41 -10.87
N LYS A 175 7.65 -1.70 -9.79
CA LYS A 175 7.96 -2.10 -8.41
C LYS A 175 7.33 -3.45 -8.08
N THR A 176 6.06 -3.66 -8.42
CA THR A 176 5.35 -4.94 -8.25
C THR A 176 6.08 -6.08 -8.97
N ALA A 177 6.53 -5.89 -10.21
CA ALA A 177 7.30 -6.87 -10.96
C ALA A 177 8.65 -7.20 -10.29
N LYS A 178 9.34 -6.18 -9.79
CA LYS A 178 10.60 -6.33 -9.04
C LYS A 178 10.38 -7.09 -7.73
N TRP A 179 9.27 -6.85 -7.02
CA TRP A 179 8.92 -7.60 -5.82
C TRP A 179 8.60 -9.06 -6.15
N ALA A 180 7.73 -9.31 -7.12
CA ALA A 180 7.35 -10.67 -7.51
C ALA A 180 8.56 -11.51 -7.93
N SER A 181 9.52 -10.95 -8.66
CA SER A 181 10.73 -11.67 -9.07
C SER A 181 11.62 -12.09 -7.89
N LYS A 182 11.71 -11.27 -6.82
CA LYS A 182 12.44 -11.63 -5.59
C LYS A 182 11.88 -12.90 -4.93
N PHE A 183 10.57 -13.12 -5.01
CA PHE A 183 9.92 -14.25 -4.34
C PHE A 183 9.69 -15.46 -5.25
N LYS A 184 9.64 -15.28 -6.57
CA LYS A 184 9.34 -16.34 -7.55
C LYS A 184 10.29 -17.54 -7.45
N ASP A 185 11.55 -17.30 -7.11
CA ASP A 185 12.58 -18.35 -6.99
C ASP A 185 12.73 -18.91 -5.56
N THR A 186 11.98 -18.37 -4.59
CA THR A 186 12.09 -18.77 -3.16
C THR A 186 11.09 -19.83 -2.73
N ARG A 187 10.14 -20.21 -3.59
CA ARG A 187 9.26 -21.35 -3.32
C ARG A 187 10.02 -22.64 -3.59
N PRO A 188 10.21 -23.56 -2.61
CA PRO A 188 10.45 -24.94 -2.98
C PRO A 188 9.27 -25.36 -3.85
N GLY A 189 9.56 -25.89 -5.05
CA GLY A 189 8.53 -26.44 -5.93
C GLY A 189 7.65 -27.42 -5.14
N PRO A 190 6.37 -27.60 -5.52
CA PRO A 190 5.50 -28.55 -4.85
C PRO A 190 6.23 -29.89 -4.74
N SER A 191 6.39 -30.40 -3.52
CA SER A 191 6.89 -31.75 -3.29
C SER A 191 5.96 -32.70 -4.05
N VAL A 192 6.49 -33.31 -5.11
CA VAL A 192 5.81 -34.36 -5.88
C VAL A 192 5.63 -35.60 -5.00
#